data_AF-A0A7S0ZGL5-F1
#
_entry.id   AF-A0A7S0ZGL5-F1
#
_cell.length_a   1.000
_cell.length_b   1.000
_cell.length_c   1.000
_cell.angle_alpha   90.00
_cell.angle_beta   90.00
_cell.angle_gamma   90.00
#
_symmetry.space_group_name_H-M   'P 1'
#
loop_
_entity.id
_entity.type
_entity.pdbx_description
1 polymer ?
#
loop_
_entity_poly.entity_id
_entity_poly.type
_entity_poly.pdbx_seq_one_letter_code
_entity_poly.pdbx_strand_id
1 'polypeptide(L)'
;KRSGVGLVLDESKSLPTPSMFFVPTSQLMDRPEQLNSTKSTKESPQTVIPLPKIGAKVRARVIKVSKLDGIIILTMKRSVMERSVVSIADLRVGQLYDATVSHLENFGCLIQIEHCIRALIPLEHLSDVKLRRPHEKYSDKAPVKVRVLSIDAHRNRVFATARRSLVKADDIQILSSFEQAANAVGENFVGTISEVLASRSVLVSFFGSLRGLVSLNELGVSENASLKQIEQ
;
A
#
# COMPACT_ATOMS: atom_id res chain seq x y z
N LYS A 1 2.46 34.73 -25.13
CA LYS A 1 2.43 35.74 -24.04
C LYS A 1 1.75 35.11 -22.83
N ARG A 2 2.52 34.57 -21.87
CA ARG A 2 2.00 33.95 -20.65
C ARG A 2 1.99 35.00 -19.55
N SER A 3 0.80 35.46 -19.17
CA SER A 3 0.59 36.40 -18.06
C SER A 3 0.54 35.62 -16.74
N GLY A 4 1.62 35.65 -15.96
CA GLY A 4 1.63 35.18 -14.58
C GLY A 4 1.24 36.32 -13.64
N VAL A 5 0.35 36.04 -12.68
CA VAL A 5 -0.02 36.98 -11.61
C VAL A 5 0.82 36.62 -10.39
N GLY A 6 1.71 37.53 -9.99
CA GLY A 6 2.45 37.46 -8.73
C GLY A 6 1.67 38.13 -7.61
N LEU A 7 1.73 37.56 -6.40
CA LEU A 7 1.24 38.21 -5.19
C LEU A 7 2.44 38.46 -4.28
N VAL A 8 2.64 39.74 -3.94
CA VAL A 8 3.54 40.19 -2.89
C VAL A 8 2.74 40.19 -1.59
N LEU A 9 3.26 39.52 -0.56
CA LEU A 9 2.74 39.63 0.80
C LEU A 9 3.51 40.70 1.54
N ASP A 10 2.74 41.59 2.14
CA ASP A 10 3.13 42.73 2.96
C ASP A 10 4.00 42.32 4.15
N GLU A 11 4.94 43.19 4.47
CA GLU A 11 6.03 43.00 5.43
C GLU A 11 5.51 43.13 6.87
N SER A 12 5.62 42.06 7.66
CA SER A 12 6.18 42.17 9.01
C SER A 12 6.44 40.81 9.64
N LYS A 13 7.73 40.63 9.97
CA LYS A 13 8.36 39.57 10.79
C LYS A 13 8.89 38.33 10.06
N SER A 14 10.20 38.44 9.80
CA SER A 14 11.26 37.42 9.72
C SER A 14 11.17 36.35 8.62
N LEU A 15 12.07 36.52 7.64
CA LEU A 15 12.42 35.59 6.55
C LEU A 15 12.66 34.15 7.03
N PRO A 16 12.29 33.16 6.19
CA PRO A 16 13.31 32.61 5.30
C PRO A 16 12.87 32.60 3.82
N THR A 17 13.87 32.79 2.96
CA THR A 17 13.96 32.64 1.49
C THR A 17 12.70 32.28 0.67
N PRO A 18 12.45 32.95 -0.47
CA PRO A 18 11.27 32.71 -1.29
C PRO A 18 11.33 31.35 -2.00
N SER A 19 10.66 30.34 -1.44
CA SER A 19 10.34 29.11 -2.17
C SER A 19 9.24 29.44 -3.18
N MET A 20 9.63 29.52 -4.45
CA MET A 20 8.71 29.75 -5.56
C MET A 20 7.76 28.55 -5.69
N PHE A 21 6.51 28.72 -5.27
CA PHE A 21 5.49 27.67 -5.36
C PHE A 21 4.95 27.57 -6.78
N PHE A 22 5.39 26.55 -7.51
CA PHE A 22 4.89 26.24 -8.85
C PHE A 22 3.85 25.12 -8.76
N VAL A 23 2.58 25.44 -9.02
CA VAL A 23 1.52 24.44 -9.23
C VAL A 23 1.45 24.16 -10.73
N PRO A 24 1.90 22.99 -11.21
CA PRO A 24 1.79 22.67 -12.64
C PRO A 24 0.31 22.59 -13.03
N THR A 25 -0.07 23.35 -14.06
CA THR A 25 -1.43 23.39 -14.62
C THR A 25 -1.92 22.03 -15.11
N SER A 26 -1.04 21.05 -15.31
CA SER A 26 -1.39 19.67 -15.62
C SER A 26 -2.07 18.91 -14.47
N GLN A 27 -2.07 19.43 -13.24
CA GLN A 27 -2.80 18.85 -12.10
C GLN A 27 -4.20 19.45 -11.87
N LEU A 28 -4.61 20.42 -12.68
CA LEU A 28 -5.92 21.09 -12.57
C LEU A 28 -7.06 20.34 -13.29
N MET A 29 -6.79 19.29 -14.06
CA MET A 29 -7.82 18.51 -14.76
C MET A 29 -7.61 17.00 -14.59
N ASP A 30 -8.67 16.30 -14.16
CA ASP A 30 -8.80 14.86 -14.40
C ASP A 30 -9.29 14.66 -15.84
N ARG A 31 -8.53 13.92 -16.65
CA ARG A 31 -9.00 13.47 -17.98
C ARG A 31 -9.97 12.31 -17.77
N PRO A 32 -11.20 12.35 -18.32
CA PRO A 32 -12.04 11.17 -18.38
C PRO A 32 -11.48 10.17 -19.41
N GLU A 33 -11.39 8.90 -19.03
CA GLU A 33 -11.16 7.77 -19.93
C GLU A 33 -12.30 7.68 -20.95
N GLN A 34 -11.95 7.63 -22.23
CA GLN A 34 -12.88 7.38 -23.32
C GLN A 34 -13.20 5.88 -23.37
N LEU A 35 -14.45 5.50 -23.11
CA LEU A 35 -14.98 4.19 -23.52
C LEU A 35 -16.26 4.40 -24.33
N ASN A 36 -16.21 3.98 -25.58
CA ASN A 36 -17.25 4.16 -26.58
C ASN A 36 -18.48 3.26 -26.36
N SER A 37 -19.64 3.88 -26.52
CA SER A 37 -20.96 3.38 -26.95
C SER A 37 -21.58 2.14 -26.27
N THR A 38 -22.73 2.31 -25.61
CA THR A 38 -24.06 2.28 -26.26
C THR A 38 -25.19 2.75 -25.31
N LYS A 39 -26.05 3.63 -25.85
CA LYS A 39 -27.48 3.86 -25.59
C LYS A 39 -27.96 4.39 -24.21
N SER A 40 -28.30 5.69 -24.24
CA SER A 40 -29.41 6.41 -23.56
C SER A 40 -29.71 6.13 -22.09
N THR A 41 -29.48 7.14 -21.24
CA THR A 41 -30.53 7.93 -20.54
C THR A 41 -29.95 8.60 -19.28
N LYS A 42 -30.13 9.93 -19.20
CA LYS A 42 -29.84 10.86 -18.08
C LYS A 42 -28.36 11.16 -17.81
N GLU A 43 -27.84 12.15 -18.54
CA GLU A 43 -26.64 12.88 -18.16
C GLU A 43 -26.87 13.59 -16.82
N SER A 44 -26.12 13.16 -15.80
CA SER A 44 -25.96 13.90 -14.56
C SER A 44 -25.25 15.23 -14.86
N PRO A 45 -25.69 16.36 -14.29
CA PRO A 45 -25.09 17.66 -14.55
C PRO A 45 -23.61 17.62 -14.15
N GLN A 46 -22.71 17.79 -15.12
CA GLN A 46 -21.30 18.01 -14.88
C GLN A 46 -21.17 19.27 -14.03
N THR A 47 -20.98 19.08 -12.72
CA THR A 47 -20.89 20.19 -11.79
C THR A 47 -19.57 20.89 -12.05
N VAL A 48 -19.60 21.97 -12.83
CA VAL A 48 -18.46 22.84 -13.06
C VAL A 48 -18.09 23.43 -11.71
N ILE A 49 -17.02 22.92 -11.09
CA ILE A 49 -16.55 23.43 -9.80
C ILE A 49 -15.94 24.81 -10.08
N PRO A 50 -16.48 25.90 -9.50
CA PRO A 50 -15.97 27.24 -9.77
C PRO A 50 -14.54 27.38 -9.24
N LEU A 51 -13.68 28.07 -10.00
CA LEU A 51 -12.31 28.32 -9.59
C LEU A 51 -12.27 29.11 -8.27
N PRO A 52 -11.35 28.77 -7.34
CA PRO A 52 -11.18 29.54 -6.12
C PRO A 52 -10.81 30.99 -6.45
N LYS A 53 -11.43 31.95 -5.75
CA LYS A 53 -11.05 33.36 -5.84
C LYS A 53 -9.75 33.61 -5.10
N ILE A 54 -8.95 34.55 -5.61
CA ILE A 54 -7.71 34.99 -4.98
C ILE A 54 -8.05 35.57 -3.59
N GLY A 55 -7.33 35.14 -2.55
CA GLY A 55 -7.55 35.56 -1.16
C GLY A 55 -8.54 34.72 -0.34
N ALA A 56 -9.18 33.71 -0.95
CA ALA A 56 -10.05 32.79 -0.21
C ALA A 56 -9.24 31.84 0.69
N LYS A 57 -9.71 31.60 1.92
CA LYS A 57 -9.15 30.55 2.79
C LYS A 57 -9.55 29.18 2.25
N VAL A 58 -8.57 28.34 1.94
CA VAL A 58 -8.82 27.00 1.41
C VAL A 58 -8.11 25.94 2.25
N ARG A 59 -8.78 24.80 2.45
CA ARG A 59 -8.16 23.59 3.00
C ARG A 59 -7.43 22.86 1.86
N ALA A 60 -6.14 22.61 2.05
CA ALA A 60 -5.32 21.84 1.14
C ALA A 60 -4.56 20.75 1.91
N ARG A 61 -4.29 19.62 1.26
CA ARG A 61 -3.50 18.51 1.80
C ARG A 61 -2.14 18.46 1.14
N VAL A 62 -1.09 18.24 1.94
CA VAL A 62 0.27 18.01 1.43
C VAL A 62 0.35 16.61 0.81
N ILE A 63 0.77 16.52 -0.45
CA ILE A 63 1.01 15.22 -1.12
C ILE A 63 2.49 14.86 -1.04
N LYS A 64 3.36 15.81 -1.42
CA LYS A 64 4.78 15.55 -1.59
C LYS A 64 5.59 16.74 -1.09
N VAL A 65 6.69 16.43 -0.43
CA VAL A 65 7.67 17.41 0.02
C VAL A 65 9.00 17.06 -0.64
N SER A 66 9.51 17.96 -1.47
CA SER A 66 10.87 17.90 -2.02
C SER A 66 11.77 18.80 -1.18
N LYS A 67 12.46 18.22 -0.19
CA LYS A 67 13.38 18.96 0.70
C LYS A 67 14.56 19.58 -0.05
N LEU A 68 15.02 18.95 -1.13
CA LEU A 68 16.13 19.43 -1.94
C LEU A 68 15.79 20.73 -2.67
N ASP A 69 14.59 20.81 -3.24
CA ASP A 69 14.14 21.99 -4.02
C ASP A 69 13.44 23.04 -3.15
N GLY A 70 13.13 22.70 -1.88
CA GLY A 70 12.30 23.54 -1.02
C GLY A 70 10.84 23.65 -1.47
N ILE A 71 10.35 22.69 -2.27
CA ILE A 71 9.01 22.72 -2.86
C ILE A 71 8.08 21.76 -2.14
N ILE A 72 6.86 22.23 -1.85
CA ILE A 72 5.76 21.43 -1.31
C ILE A 72 4.64 21.39 -2.35
N ILE A 73 4.22 20.17 -2.71
CA ILE A 73 3.11 19.92 -3.62
C ILE A 73 1.85 19.67 -2.80
N LEU A 74 0.84 20.50 -3.02
CA LEU A 74 -0.44 20.49 -2.32
C LEU A 74 -1.58 20.06 -3.25
N THR A 75 -2.64 19.51 -2.70
CA THR A 75 -3.89 19.25 -3.42
C THR A 75 -5.10 19.80 -2.68
N MET A 76 -6.05 20.28 -3.48
CA MET A 76 -7.37 20.71 -3.04
C MET A 76 -8.48 19.75 -3.51
N LYS A 77 -8.12 18.63 -4.16
CA LYS A 77 -9.09 17.65 -4.62
C LYS A 77 -9.76 16.97 -3.42
N ARG A 78 -11.08 17.12 -3.28
CA ARG A 78 -11.87 16.49 -2.20
C ARG A 78 -11.62 14.99 -2.10
N SER A 79 -11.55 14.31 -3.24
CA SER A 79 -11.31 12.86 -3.30
C SER A 79 -9.98 12.43 -2.68
N VAL A 80 -8.95 13.28 -2.64
CA VAL A 80 -7.65 12.96 -2.00
C VAL A 80 -7.65 13.39 -0.53
N MET A 81 -8.47 14.36 -0.16
CA MET A 81 -8.62 14.79 1.23
C MET A 81 -9.36 13.76 2.09
N GLU A 82 -10.37 13.09 1.53
CA GLU A 82 -11.16 12.06 2.23
C GLU A 82 -10.43 10.72 2.40
N ARG A 83 -9.34 10.48 1.65
CA ARG A 83 -8.56 9.22 1.71
C ARG A 83 -7.75 9.13 3.00
N SER A 84 -7.61 7.94 3.57
CA SER A 84 -6.83 7.77 4.80
C SER A 84 -5.33 7.70 4.51
N VAL A 85 -4.96 7.05 3.41
CA VAL A 85 -3.59 6.80 2.95
C VAL A 85 -3.32 7.60 1.68
N VAL A 86 -2.32 8.48 1.70
CA VAL A 86 -1.93 9.26 0.51
C VAL A 86 -0.56 8.83 0.01
N SER A 87 0.31 8.40 0.92
CA SER A 87 1.66 7.98 0.61
C SER A 87 1.99 6.63 1.21
N ILE A 88 3.04 6.00 0.70
CA ILE A 88 3.57 4.74 1.25
C ILE A 88 4.04 4.92 2.70
N ALA A 89 4.38 6.13 3.12
CA ALA A 89 4.78 6.43 4.50
C ALA A 89 3.61 6.35 5.51
N ASP A 90 2.38 6.46 5.01
CA ASP A 90 1.17 6.35 5.84
C ASP A 90 0.79 4.88 6.09
N LEU A 91 1.33 3.96 5.29
CA LEU A 91 1.11 2.53 5.49
C LEU A 91 1.86 2.04 6.73
N ARG A 92 1.20 1.13 7.46
CA ARG A 92 1.79 0.42 8.58
C ARG A 92 1.83 -1.07 8.26
N VAL A 93 2.98 -1.68 8.53
CA VAL A 93 3.15 -3.13 8.39
C VAL A 93 2.18 -3.82 9.35
N GLY A 94 1.49 -4.84 8.87
CA GLY A 94 0.54 -5.59 9.67
C GLY A 94 -0.82 -4.92 9.88
N GLN A 95 -1.10 -3.78 9.26
CA GLN A 95 -2.44 -3.20 9.26
C GLN A 95 -3.28 -3.75 8.10
N LEU A 96 -4.61 -3.83 8.31
CA LEU A 96 -5.59 -4.19 7.31
C LEU A 96 -6.01 -2.99 6.46
N TYR A 97 -6.09 -3.20 5.15
CA TYR A 97 -6.57 -2.21 4.19
C TYR A 97 -7.51 -2.86 3.17
N ASP A 98 -8.45 -2.06 2.69
CA ASP A 98 -9.26 -2.42 1.54
C ASP A 98 -8.48 -2.11 0.25
N ALA A 99 -8.40 -3.10 -0.63
CA ALA A 99 -7.71 -3.00 -1.90
C ALA A 99 -8.57 -3.53 -3.05
N THR A 100 -8.23 -3.14 -4.26
CA THR A 100 -8.87 -3.64 -5.47
C THR A 100 -7.85 -4.39 -6.30
N VAL A 101 -8.21 -5.56 -6.82
CA VAL A 101 -7.34 -6.32 -7.74
C VAL A 101 -7.19 -5.53 -9.03
N SER A 102 -5.95 -5.21 -9.41
CA SER A 102 -5.67 -4.57 -10.69
C SER A 102 -5.62 -5.64 -11.78
N HIS A 103 -4.62 -6.52 -11.70
CA HIS A 103 -4.38 -7.60 -12.65
C HIS A 103 -3.70 -8.78 -11.95
N LEU A 104 -3.96 -9.98 -12.45
CA LEU A 104 -3.34 -11.19 -11.97
C LEU A 104 -2.22 -11.66 -12.91
N GLU A 105 -1.04 -11.93 -12.35
CA GLU A 105 0.13 -12.44 -13.05
C GLU A 105 0.55 -13.82 -12.52
N ASN A 106 1.38 -14.51 -13.30
CA ASN A 106 1.84 -15.86 -12.96
C ASN A 106 2.65 -15.93 -11.68
N PHE A 107 3.28 -14.83 -11.25
CA PHE A 107 4.08 -14.75 -10.02
C PHE A 107 3.31 -14.18 -8.83
N GLY A 108 2.10 -13.65 -9.03
CA GLY A 108 1.33 -13.00 -7.97
C GLY A 108 0.20 -12.12 -8.47
N CYS A 109 -0.53 -11.52 -7.52
CA CYS A 109 -1.64 -10.63 -7.81
C CYS A 109 -1.24 -9.19 -7.52
N LEU A 110 -1.37 -8.32 -8.54
CA LEU A 110 -1.18 -6.89 -8.39
C LEU A 110 -2.48 -6.27 -7.90
N ILE A 111 -2.39 -5.54 -6.79
CA ILE A 111 -3.53 -4.88 -6.16
C ILE A 111 -3.24 -3.39 -6.01
N GLN A 112 -4.30 -2.62 -5.84
CA GLN A 112 -4.25 -1.19 -5.60
C GLN A 112 -4.93 -0.89 -4.26
N ILE A 113 -4.15 -0.38 -3.32
CA ILE A 113 -4.62 0.06 -2.00
C ILE A 113 -5.01 1.53 -2.12
N GLU A 114 -6.25 1.85 -1.73
CA GLU A 114 -6.83 3.21 -1.75
C GLU A 114 -6.57 4.00 -3.07
N HIS A 115 -6.49 3.31 -4.22
CA HIS A 115 -6.29 3.91 -5.56
C HIS A 115 -4.95 4.62 -5.79
N CYS A 116 -4.09 4.78 -4.78
CA CYS A 116 -2.82 5.50 -4.92
C CYS A 116 -1.62 4.57 -4.85
N ILE A 117 -1.71 3.47 -4.11
CA ILE A 117 -0.57 2.62 -3.81
C ILE A 117 -0.73 1.29 -4.53
N ARG A 118 0.31 0.91 -5.28
CA ARG A 118 0.41 -0.41 -5.91
C ARG A 118 1.09 -1.36 -4.95
N ALA A 119 0.45 -2.50 -4.70
CA ALA A 119 1.01 -3.58 -3.90
C ALA A 119 0.99 -4.89 -4.67
N LEU A 120 1.90 -5.79 -4.31
CA LEU A 120 2.00 -7.13 -4.86
C LEU A 120 1.67 -8.15 -3.77
N ILE A 121 0.80 -9.10 -4.10
CA ILE A 121 0.56 -10.29 -3.29
C ILE A 121 1.30 -11.46 -3.96
N PRO A 122 2.33 -12.03 -3.32
CA PRO A 122 2.95 -13.28 -3.79
C PRO A 122 1.93 -14.42 -3.84
N LEU A 123 2.11 -15.38 -4.75
CA LEU A 123 1.23 -16.56 -4.87
C LEU A 123 1.03 -17.30 -3.54
N GLU A 124 2.09 -17.46 -2.77
CA GLU A 124 2.09 -18.12 -1.47
C GLU A 124 1.17 -17.42 -0.47
N HIS A 125 1.02 -16.10 -0.60
CA HIS A 125 0.21 -15.26 0.27
C HIS A 125 -1.18 -14.95 -0.29
N LEU A 126 -1.56 -15.57 -1.40
CA LEU A 126 -2.87 -15.39 -2.02
C LEU A 126 -3.97 -16.12 -1.24
N SER A 127 -3.68 -17.33 -0.76
CA SER A 127 -4.62 -18.11 0.05
C SER A 127 -3.91 -19.13 0.92
N ASP A 128 -4.63 -19.65 1.92
CA ASP A 128 -4.11 -20.68 2.83
C ASP A 128 -3.93 -22.03 2.12
N VAL A 129 -4.74 -22.30 1.09
CA VAL A 129 -4.62 -23.48 0.24
C VAL A 129 -3.86 -23.12 -1.03
N LYS A 130 -2.95 -23.98 -1.50
CA LYS A 130 -2.28 -23.82 -2.79
C LYS A 130 -3.31 -23.88 -3.92
N LEU A 131 -3.52 -22.76 -4.59
CA LEU A 131 -4.41 -22.68 -5.74
C LEU A 131 -3.67 -23.12 -6.99
N ARG A 132 -4.17 -24.16 -7.67
CA ARG A 132 -3.66 -24.57 -8.99
C ARG A 132 -3.96 -23.51 -10.06
N ARG A 133 -5.05 -22.76 -9.91
CA ARG A 133 -5.50 -21.72 -10.84
C ARG A 133 -5.94 -20.46 -10.08
N PRO A 134 -5.07 -19.47 -9.91
CA PRO A 134 -5.40 -18.24 -9.18
C PRO A 134 -6.44 -17.38 -9.94
N HIS A 135 -6.48 -17.44 -11.27
CA HIS A 135 -7.41 -16.69 -12.12
C HIS A 135 -8.89 -17.03 -11.89
N GLU A 136 -9.22 -18.24 -11.45
CA GLU A 136 -10.62 -18.64 -11.21
C GLU A 136 -11.19 -18.01 -9.93
N LYS A 137 -10.32 -17.67 -8.97
CA LYS A 137 -10.73 -17.16 -7.64
C LYS A 137 -10.66 -15.63 -7.53
N TYR A 138 -9.68 -15.02 -8.18
CA TYR A 138 -9.48 -13.58 -8.15
C TYR A 138 -9.78 -13.02 -9.54
N SER A 139 -10.94 -12.37 -9.66
CA SER A 139 -11.29 -11.62 -10.85
C SER A 139 -10.61 -10.26 -10.84
N ASP A 140 -10.29 -9.75 -12.02
CA ASP A 140 -9.83 -8.37 -12.19
C ASP A 140 -10.88 -7.41 -11.63
N LYS A 141 -10.42 -6.34 -10.98
CA LYS A 141 -11.25 -5.30 -10.35
C LYS A 141 -12.11 -5.75 -9.16
N ALA A 142 -11.91 -6.96 -8.64
CA ALA A 142 -12.59 -7.40 -7.43
C ALA A 142 -12.05 -6.68 -6.17
N PRO A 143 -12.92 -6.29 -5.22
CA PRO A 143 -12.49 -5.78 -3.92
C PRO A 143 -11.96 -6.92 -3.04
N VAL A 144 -10.83 -6.71 -2.38
CA VAL A 144 -10.14 -7.68 -1.53
C VAL A 144 -9.59 -6.98 -0.29
N LYS A 145 -9.81 -7.60 0.88
CA LYS A 145 -9.17 -7.19 2.12
C LYS A 145 -7.78 -7.78 2.22
N VAL A 146 -6.80 -6.93 2.49
CA VAL A 146 -5.39 -7.34 2.54
C VAL A 146 -4.71 -6.80 3.78
N ARG A 147 -3.68 -7.52 4.23
CA ARG A 147 -2.81 -7.08 5.31
C ARG A 147 -1.43 -6.78 4.75
N VAL A 148 -0.83 -5.66 5.14
CA VAL A 148 0.51 -5.29 4.65
C VAL A 148 1.54 -6.24 5.25
N LEU A 149 2.28 -6.95 4.40
CA LEU A 149 3.35 -7.85 4.80
C LEU A 149 4.64 -7.07 5.02
N SER A 150 5.06 -6.26 4.05
CA SER A 150 6.33 -5.54 4.09
C SER A 150 6.28 -4.31 3.17
N ILE A 151 7.08 -3.29 3.49
CA ILE A 151 7.11 -2.03 2.75
C ILE A 151 8.56 -1.74 2.33
N ASP A 152 8.78 -1.62 1.03
CA ASP A 152 10.04 -1.15 0.45
C ASP A 152 9.85 0.30 -0.04
N ALA A 153 10.24 1.24 0.82
CA ALA A 153 10.15 2.67 0.55
C ALA A 153 11.12 3.14 -0.55
N HIS A 154 12.23 2.43 -0.79
CA HIS A 154 13.20 2.82 -1.82
C HIS A 154 12.65 2.57 -3.22
N ARG A 155 12.01 1.41 -3.40
CA ARG A 155 11.43 1.02 -4.70
C ARG A 155 9.96 1.39 -4.85
N ASN A 156 9.37 2.01 -3.83
CA ASN A 156 7.93 2.26 -3.73
C ASN A 156 7.10 0.99 -3.97
N ARG A 157 7.54 -0.13 -3.40
CA ARG A 157 6.89 -1.44 -3.51
C ARG A 157 6.32 -1.84 -2.17
N VAL A 158 5.10 -2.36 -2.18
CA VAL A 158 4.43 -2.87 -0.99
C VAL A 158 4.09 -4.32 -1.24
N PHE A 159 4.42 -5.18 -0.28
CA PHE A 159 4.00 -6.58 -0.27
C PHE A 159 2.82 -6.72 0.67
N ALA A 160 1.79 -7.43 0.23
CA ALA A 160 0.59 -7.67 1.02
C ALA A 160 0.22 -9.15 1.03
N THR A 161 -0.61 -9.55 1.98
CA THR A 161 -1.17 -10.90 2.08
C THR A 161 -2.70 -10.87 2.06
N ALA A 162 -3.28 -11.83 1.35
CA ALA A 162 -4.71 -12.11 1.30
C ALA A 162 -5.06 -13.48 1.91
N ARG A 163 -4.13 -14.10 2.65
CA ARG A 163 -4.40 -15.33 3.40
C ARG A 163 -5.51 -15.09 4.41
N ARG A 164 -6.52 -15.97 4.43
CA ARG A 164 -7.69 -15.75 5.31
C ARG A 164 -7.29 -15.88 6.77
N SER A 165 -6.33 -16.75 7.08
CA SER A 165 -5.75 -16.90 8.43
C SER A 165 -5.17 -15.59 8.97
N LEU A 166 -4.37 -14.88 8.17
CA LEU A 166 -3.69 -13.64 8.58
C LEU A 166 -4.60 -12.40 8.51
N VAL A 167 -5.61 -12.43 7.65
CA VAL A 167 -6.56 -11.31 7.46
C VAL A 167 -7.70 -11.35 8.49
N LYS A 168 -8.20 -12.53 8.88
CA LYS A 168 -9.35 -12.64 9.80
C LYS A 168 -8.99 -12.63 11.29
N ALA A 169 -7.73 -12.80 11.63
CA ALA A 169 -7.33 -12.82 13.02
C ALA A 169 -7.00 -11.39 13.47
N ASP A 170 -7.92 -10.85 14.26
CA ASP A 170 -7.85 -9.48 14.81
C ASP A 170 -6.84 -9.40 15.97
N ASP A 171 -6.62 -10.51 16.69
CA ASP A 171 -5.73 -10.61 17.87
C ASP A 171 -4.30 -11.11 17.55
N ILE A 172 -3.80 -10.90 16.33
CA ILE A 172 -2.43 -11.30 16.00
C ILE A 172 -1.46 -10.23 16.50
N GLN A 173 -0.59 -10.62 17.44
CA GLN A 173 0.63 -9.86 17.70
C GLN A 173 1.57 -10.00 16.50
N ILE A 174 1.97 -8.86 15.93
CA ILE A 174 2.79 -8.82 14.72
C ILE A 174 4.21 -8.47 15.10
N LEU A 175 5.13 -9.35 14.73
CA LEU A 175 6.56 -9.05 14.71
C LEU A 175 6.95 -8.47 13.36
N SER A 176 7.47 -7.24 13.38
CA SER A 176 7.92 -6.54 12.17
C SER A 176 9.40 -6.15 12.18
N SER A 177 10.04 -6.07 13.35
CA SER A 177 11.41 -5.61 13.53
C SER A 177 12.19 -6.48 14.51
N PHE A 178 13.51 -6.51 14.35
CA PHE A 178 14.43 -7.25 15.23
C PHE A 178 14.42 -6.70 16.66
N GLU A 179 14.33 -5.38 16.85
CA GLU A 179 14.25 -4.77 18.19
C GLU A 179 12.98 -5.23 18.94
N GLN A 180 11.89 -5.38 18.20
CA GLN A 180 10.62 -5.85 18.75
C GLN A 180 10.72 -7.34 19.12
N ALA A 181 11.41 -8.14 18.31
CA ALA A 181 11.68 -9.54 18.61
C ALA A 181 12.58 -9.71 19.85
N ALA A 182 13.59 -8.86 20.01
CA ALA A 182 14.51 -8.90 21.15
C ALA A 182 13.80 -8.64 22.49
N ASN A 183 12.75 -7.80 22.48
CA ASN A 183 11.98 -7.49 23.68
C ASN A 183 10.82 -8.47 23.93
N ALA A 184 10.49 -9.32 22.97
CA ALA A 184 9.33 -10.22 23.02
C ALA A 184 9.71 -11.69 23.24
N VAL A 185 10.79 -11.93 23.97
CA VAL A 185 11.25 -13.29 24.29
C VAL A 185 10.21 -13.97 25.18
N GLY A 186 9.65 -15.10 24.70
CA GLY A 186 8.63 -15.88 25.40
C GLY A 186 7.19 -15.60 24.94
N GLU A 187 6.98 -14.65 24.02
CA GLU A 187 5.68 -14.43 23.38
C GLU A 187 5.53 -15.28 22.11
N ASN A 188 4.28 -15.57 21.74
CA ASN A 188 3.95 -16.39 20.57
C ASN A 188 3.53 -15.49 19.40
N PHE A 189 4.21 -15.66 18.26
CA PHE A 189 3.94 -14.87 17.06
C PHE A 189 3.52 -15.74 15.89
N VAL A 190 2.62 -15.21 15.07
CA VAL A 190 2.18 -15.89 13.85
C VAL A 190 3.19 -15.61 12.73
N GLY A 191 3.92 -16.63 12.34
CA GLY A 191 4.82 -16.62 11.19
C GLY A 191 4.30 -17.48 10.04
N THR A 192 4.85 -17.27 8.85
CA THR A 192 4.62 -18.13 7.68
C THR A 192 5.89 -18.89 7.35
N ILE A 193 5.79 -20.20 7.17
CA ILE A 193 6.92 -20.99 6.65
C ILE A 193 7.17 -20.57 5.20
N SER A 194 8.35 -20.02 4.96
CA SER A 194 8.78 -19.56 3.62
C SER A 194 9.57 -20.62 2.88
N GLU A 195 10.53 -21.27 3.57
CA GLU A 195 11.44 -22.21 2.93
C GLU A 195 11.78 -23.34 3.89
N VAL A 196 11.95 -24.54 3.34
CA VAL A 196 12.51 -25.69 4.05
C VAL A 196 13.90 -25.92 3.49
N LEU A 197 14.92 -25.77 4.33
CA LEU A 197 16.31 -25.97 3.95
C LEU A 197 16.67 -27.46 4.03
N ALA A 198 17.54 -27.89 3.12
CA ALA A 198 18.05 -29.27 3.06
C ALA A 198 18.75 -29.70 4.37
N SER A 199 19.28 -28.73 5.13
CA SER A 199 19.92 -28.93 6.43
C SER A 199 18.96 -29.29 7.56
N ARG A 200 17.73 -29.75 7.27
CA ARG A 200 16.71 -30.06 8.30
C ARG A 200 16.34 -28.83 9.13
N SER A 201 16.21 -27.69 8.48
CA SER A 201 15.85 -26.42 9.11
C SER A 201 14.70 -25.79 8.34
N VAL A 202 13.79 -25.13 9.04
CA VAL A 202 12.64 -24.45 8.46
C VAL A 202 12.79 -22.95 8.67
N LEU A 203 12.70 -22.19 7.60
CA LEU A 203 12.73 -20.75 7.63
C LEU A 203 11.29 -20.22 7.76
N VAL A 204 11.03 -19.56 8.88
CA VAL A 204 9.77 -18.88 9.18
C VAL A 204 9.93 -17.40 8.91
N SER A 205 9.20 -16.88 7.94
CA SER A 205 9.11 -15.45 7.66
C SER A 205 7.98 -14.80 8.47
N PHE A 206 8.29 -13.68 9.10
CA PHE A 206 7.32 -12.84 9.79
C PHE A 206 6.97 -11.62 8.92
N PHE A 207 6.23 -10.67 9.49
CA PHE A 207 5.98 -9.40 8.81
C PHE A 207 7.28 -8.57 8.74
N GLY A 208 7.34 -7.66 7.78
CA GLY A 208 8.49 -6.82 7.52
C GLY A 208 9.63 -7.57 6.82
N SER A 209 10.82 -7.46 7.38
CA SER A 209 12.04 -8.12 6.90
C SER A 209 12.51 -9.23 7.84
N LEU A 210 11.77 -9.52 8.91
CA LEU A 210 12.17 -10.46 9.93
C LEU A 210 11.97 -11.90 9.47
N ARG A 211 13.01 -12.72 9.64
CA ARG A 211 12.97 -14.17 9.40
C ARG A 211 13.60 -14.89 10.59
N GLY A 212 12.98 -15.97 11.00
CA GLY A 212 13.47 -16.89 12.03
C GLY A 212 13.80 -18.24 11.42
N LEU A 213 14.81 -18.90 11.96
CA LEU A 213 15.17 -20.27 11.59
C LEU A 213 14.76 -21.18 12.74
N VAL A 214 14.04 -22.23 12.42
CA VAL A 214 13.61 -23.27 13.37
C VAL A 214 14.28 -24.57 12.97
N SER A 215 15.00 -25.19 13.90
CA SER A 215 15.63 -26.50 13.67
C SER A 215 14.61 -27.63 13.78
N LEU A 216 14.84 -28.78 13.11
CA LEU A 216 13.92 -29.93 13.22
C LEU A 216 13.65 -30.36 14.67
N ASN A 217 14.66 -30.30 15.53
CA ASN A 217 14.54 -30.68 16.94
C ASN A 217 13.53 -29.82 17.72
N GLU A 218 13.28 -28.59 17.25
CA GLU A 218 12.39 -27.62 17.90
C GLU A 218 10.99 -27.61 17.28
N LEU A 219 10.79 -28.25 16.12
CA LEU A 219 9.49 -28.31 15.46
C LEU A 219 8.48 -29.21 16.19
N GLY A 220 8.96 -30.08 17.10
CA GLY A 220 8.10 -30.99 17.87
C GLY A 220 7.36 -32.02 17.01
N VAL A 221 7.79 -32.21 15.76
CA VAL A 221 7.20 -33.16 14.82
C VAL A 221 7.86 -34.53 15.00
N SER A 222 7.09 -35.62 14.92
CA SER A 222 7.64 -36.97 14.97
C SER A 222 8.60 -37.22 13.81
N GLU A 223 9.72 -37.93 14.06
CA GLU A 223 10.82 -38.15 13.11
C GLU A 223 10.40 -38.75 11.74
N ASN A 224 9.18 -39.29 11.65
CA ASN A 224 8.62 -39.93 10.46
C ASN A 224 7.81 -38.98 9.55
N ALA A 225 7.52 -37.75 9.98
CA ALA A 225 6.87 -36.78 9.11
C ALA A 225 7.85 -36.28 8.06
N SER A 226 7.59 -36.63 6.80
CA SER A 226 8.46 -36.22 5.70
C SER A 226 8.37 -34.72 5.50
N LEU A 227 9.51 -34.02 5.36
CA LEU A 227 9.56 -32.59 5.00
C LEU A 227 8.71 -32.24 3.76
N LYS A 228 8.47 -33.24 2.90
CA LYS A 228 7.55 -33.19 1.75
C LYS A 228 6.09 -32.87 2.10
N GLN A 229 5.63 -33.13 3.32
CA GLN A 229 4.26 -32.78 3.77
C GLN A 229 4.12 -31.29 4.08
N ILE A 230 5.20 -30.60 4.42
CA ILE A 230 5.18 -29.15 4.69
C ILE A 230 5.05 -28.37 3.37
N GLU A 231 5.54 -28.95 2.27
CA GLU A 231 5.43 -28.40 0.91
C GLU A 231 4.10 -28.71 0.21
N GLN A 232 3.17 -29.46 0.81
CA GLN A 232 1.86 -29.77 0.19
C GLN A 232 0.81 -28.73 0.61
#